data_AF-A0A0H3A7N3-F1
#
_entry.id   AF-A0A0H3A7N3-F1
#
_cell.length_a   1.000
_cell.length_b   1.000
_cell.length_c   1.000
_cell.angle_alpha   90.00
_cell.angle_beta   90.00
_cell.angle_gamma   90.00
#
_symmetry.space_group_name_H-M   'P 1'
#
loop_
_entity.id
_entity.type
_entity.pdbx_description
1 polymer ?
#
loop_
_entity_poly.entity_id
_entity_poly.type
_entity_poly.pdbx_seq_one_letter_code
_entity_poly.pdbx_strand_id
1 'polypeptide(L)'
;MTTQTPCDLFTSMLRQAGVPVTVQDMQREWDAINTAQGSRITNDSAWSPFWRLISSMVTAPAQWLVSLLVEHALPNTFLRYASGQWLDVFAWGVDVKRKLVATASGRVVFTRASASGDLTIPQGTLVESPDTAASSTGCRPCARRSTPTGNLASPQRCRQRSPEQPTTSGRVSGLLHSPGRDGLPAARRWRQV
;
A
#
# COMPACT_ATOMS: atom_id res chain seq x y z
N MET A 1 -11.23 28.96 11.36
CA MET A 1 -10.87 28.33 10.07
C MET A 1 -11.79 27.14 9.91
N THR A 2 -12.83 27.25 9.09
CA THR A 2 -13.80 26.16 8.86
C THR A 2 -13.08 24.97 8.22
N THR A 3 -13.13 23.81 8.87
CA THR A 3 -12.49 22.58 8.40
C THR A 3 -13.30 22.01 7.24
N GLN A 4 -13.12 22.57 6.04
CA GLN A 4 -13.77 22.07 4.83
C GLN A 4 -13.15 20.70 4.45
N THR A 5 -14.00 19.72 4.13
CA THR A 5 -13.51 18.41 3.69
C THR A 5 -12.83 18.53 2.31
N PRO A 6 -11.86 17.66 1.97
CA PRO A 6 -11.19 17.72 0.66
C PRO A 6 -12.18 17.64 -0.51
N CYS A 7 -13.20 16.78 -0.38
CA CYS A 7 -14.23 16.59 -1.41
C CYS A 7 -15.05 17.88 -1.65
N ASP A 8 -15.44 18.57 -0.57
CA ASP A 8 -16.17 19.85 -0.67
C ASP A 8 -15.30 20.95 -1.30
N LEU A 9 -14.02 20.98 -0.96
CA LEU A 9 -13.07 21.94 -1.52
C LEU A 9 -12.97 21.77 -3.04
N PHE A 10 -12.70 20.56 -3.53
CA PHE A 10 -12.53 20.32 -4.97
C PHE A 10 -13.84 20.46 -5.76
N THR A 11 -14.98 20.07 -5.17
CA THR A 11 -16.30 20.34 -5.75
C THR A 11 -16.54 21.83 -5.93
N SER A 12 -16.16 22.66 -4.94
CA SER A 12 -16.28 24.11 -5.06
C SER A 12 -15.36 24.71 -6.13
N MET A 13 -14.14 24.17 -6.29
CA MET A 13 -13.21 24.60 -7.34
C MET A 13 -13.76 24.30 -8.73
N LEU A 14 -14.35 23.11 -8.93
CA LEU A 14 -14.99 22.76 -10.21
C LEU A 14 -16.17 23.66 -10.54
N ARG A 15 -17.01 23.96 -9.54
CA ARG A 15 -18.12 24.91 -9.73
C ARG A 15 -17.62 26.31 -10.12
N GLN A 16 -16.53 26.78 -9.51
CA GLN A 16 -15.91 28.07 -9.86
C GLN A 16 -15.32 28.06 -11.27
N ALA A 17 -14.84 26.91 -11.74
CA ALA A 17 -14.36 26.72 -13.11
C ALA A 17 -15.50 26.61 -14.15
N GLY A 18 -16.76 26.70 -13.73
CA GLY A 18 -17.93 26.57 -14.60
C GLY A 18 -18.27 25.14 -14.99
N VAL A 19 -17.70 24.14 -14.30
CA VAL A 19 -18.03 22.72 -14.55
C VAL A 19 -19.30 22.37 -13.78
N PRO A 20 -20.34 21.83 -14.44
CA PRO A 20 -21.54 21.37 -13.75
C PRO A 20 -21.21 20.14 -12.90
N VAL A 21 -21.50 20.21 -11.60
CA VAL A 21 -21.19 19.14 -10.63
C VAL A 21 -22.40 18.29 -10.24
N THR A 22 -23.62 18.75 -10.53
CA THR A 22 -24.85 18.01 -10.28
C THR A 22 -25.52 17.58 -11.58
N VAL A 23 -26.31 16.51 -11.52
CA VAL A 23 -27.08 16.02 -12.68
C VAL A 23 -28.02 17.10 -13.22
N GLN A 24 -28.62 17.90 -12.33
CA GLN A 24 -29.52 18.97 -12.73
C GLN A 24 -28.78 20.10 -13.45
N ASP A 25 -27.60 20.47 -12.98
CA ASP A 25 -26.77 21.48 -13.64
C ASP A 25 -26.29 20.97 -15.01
N MET A 26 -25.88 19.71 -15.10
CA MET A 26 -25.50 19.08 -16.37
C MET A 26 -26.67 19.09 -17.37
N GLN A 27 -27.87 18.74 -16.91
CA GLN A 27 -29.06 18.75 -17.76
C GLN A 27 -29.36 20.14 -18.31
N ARG A 28 -29.25 21.19 -17.49
CA ARG A 28 -29.44 22.57 -17.94
C ARG A 28 -28.43 22.97 -19.01
N GLU A 29 -27.16 22.55 -18.86
CA GLU A 29 -26.14 22.79 -19.88
C GLU A 29 -26.45 22.05 -21.19
N TRP A 30 -26.92 20.80 -21.10
CA TRP A 30 -27.35 20.04 -22.29
C TRP A 30 -28.54 20.69 -22.99
N ASP A 31 -29.50 21.22 -22.24
CA ASP A 31 -30.67 21.92 -22.80
C ASP A 31 -30.24 23.23 -23.48
N ALA A 32 -29.30 23.97 -22.89
CA ALA A 32 -28.73 25.18 -23.47
C ALA A 32 -27.99 24.88 -24.78
N ILE A 33 -27.19 23.80 -24.81
CA ILE A 33 -26.48 23.34 -26.01
C ILE A 33 -27.49 22.93 -27.09
N ASN A 34 -28.50 22.12 -26.77
CA ASN A 34 -29.52 21.70 -27.72
C ASN A 34 -30.29 22.88 -28.33
N THR A 35 -30.60 23.88 -27.51
CA THR A 35 -31.24 25.13 -27.95
C THR A 35 -30.33 25.90 -28.91
N ALA A 36 -29.05 26.05 -28.56
CA ALA A 36 -28.06 26.74 -29.40
C ALA A 36 -27.82 26.03 -30.74
N GLN A 37 -27.91 24.69 -30.76
CA GLN A 37 -27.79 23.89 -31.98
C GLN A 37 -29.08 23.85 -32.81
N GLY A 38 -30.16 24.51 -32.37
CA GLY A 38 -31.43 24.57 -33.10
C GLY A 38 -32.16 23.23 -33.16
N SER A 39 -31.97 22.36 -32.16
CA SER A 39 -32.64 21.06 -32.10
C SER A 39 -34.17 21.25 -32.11
N ARG A 40 -34.86 20.54 -33.02
CA ARG A 40 -36.33 20.55 -33.13
C ARG A 40 -36.99 19.47 -32.28
N ILE A 41 -36.26 18.87 -31.34
CA ILE A 41 -36.79 17.87 -30.43
C ILE A 41 -37.63 18.61 -29.39
N THR A 42 -38.95 18.56 -29.53
CA THR A 42 -39.92 19.23 -28.64
C THR A 42 -40.41 18.32 -27.51
N ASN A 43 -39.78 17.15 -27.33
CA ASN A 43 -40.16 16.19 -26.31
C ASN A 43 -39.30 16.41 -25.08
N ASP A 44 -39.79 17.25 -24.17
CA ASP A 44 -39.06 17.72 -23.00
C ASP A 44 -39.39 16.88 -21.73
N SER A 45 -40.05 15.75 -21.92
CA SER A 45 -40.43 14.88 -20.81
C SER A 45 -39.23 14.08 -20.30
N ALA A 46 -39.01 14.12 -18.98
CA ALA A 46 -38.02 13.28 -18.29
C ALA A 46 -38.26 11.76 -18.50
N TRP A 47 -39.47 11.37 -18.92
CA TRP A 47 -39.83 9.98 -19.19
C TRP A 47 -39.67 9.58 -20.65
N SER A 48 -39.30 10.52 -21.53
CA SER A 48 -39.05 10.27 -22.94
C SER A 48 -37.93 9.24 -23.13
N PRO A 49 -38.11 8.23 -24.01
CA PRO A 49 -37.02 7.30 -24.35
C PRO A 49 -35.75 8.01 -24.82
N PHE A 50 -35.88 9.14 -25.51
CA PHE A 50 -34.75 9.96 -25.94
C PHE A 50 -33.95 10.50 -24.74
N TRP A 51 -34.60 11.20 -23.81
CA TRP A 51 -33.91 11.77 -22.65
C TRP A 51 -33.37 10.72 -21.69
N ARG A 52 -34.04 9.56 -21.58
CA ARG A 52 -33.49 8.42 -20.82
C ARG A 52 -32.22 7.87 -21.45
N LEU A 53 -32.17 7.81 -22.78
CA LEU A 53 -30.97 7.38 -23.52
C LEU A 53 -29.83 8.38 -23.35
N ILE A 54 -30.10 9.68 -23.54
CA ILE A 54 -29.09 10.73 -23.36
C ILE A 54 -28.59 10.75 -21.91
N SER A 55 -29.48 10.62 -20.94
CA SER A 55 -29.10 10.59 -19.52
C SER A 55 -28.20 9.40 -19.20
N SER A 56 -28.45 8.22 -19.77
CA SER A 56 -27.63 7.02 -19.52
C SER A 56 -26.31 7.00 -20.29
N MET A 57 -26.28 7.55 -21.51
CA MET A 57 -25.10 7.54 -22.37
C MET A 57 -24.19 8.75 -22.17
N VAL A 58 -24.73 9.89 -21.75
CA VAL A 58 -23.99 11.16 -21.67
C VAL A 58 -23.94 11.66 -20.23
N THR A 59 -25.09 11.87 -19.59
CA THR A 59 -25.14 12.51 -18.26
C THR A 59 -24.53 11.63 -17.17
N ALA A 60 -24.84 10.34 -17.13
CA ALA A 60 -24.29 9.44 -16.12
C ALA A 60 -22.76 9.24 -16.25
N PRO A 61 -22.19 9.01 -17.44
CA PRO A 61 -20.74 9.00 -17.61
C PRO A 61 -20.07 10.34 -17.30
N ALA A 62 -20.70 11.47 -17.64
CA ALA A 62 -20.18 12.80 -17.30
C ALA A 62 -20.14 13.03 -15.78
N GLN A 63 -21.20 12.64 -15.07
CA GLN A 63 -21.24 12.68 -13.61
C GLN A 63 -20.15 11.81 -12.98
N TRP A 64 -19.97 10.60 -13.50
CA TRP A 64 -18.91 9.71 -13.04
C TRP A 64 -17.51 10.32 -13.26
N LEU A 65 -17.28 10.97 -14.41
CA LEU A 65 -16.03 11.65 -14.69
C LEU A 65 -15.75 12.78 -13.70
N VAL A 66 -16.78 13.58 -13.37
CA VAL A 66 -16.67 14.63 -12.34
C VAL A 66 -16.33 14.04 -10.98
N SER A 67 -17.01 12.97 -10.56
CA SER A 67 -16.69 12.26 -9.31
C SER A 67 -15.25 11.75 -9.29
N LEU A 68 -14.78 11.13 -10.37
CA LEU A 68 -13.40 10.67 -10.51
C LEU A 68 -12.41 11.84 -10.37
N LEU A 69 -12.74 12.99 -10.96
CA LEU A 69 -11.91 14.18 -10.91
C LEU A 69 -11.79 14.70 -9.47
N VAL A 70 -12.90 14.76 -8.74
CA VAL A 70 -12.97 15.22 -7.34
C VAL A 70 -12.28 14.25 -6.37
N GLU A 71 -12.45 12.94 -6.57
CA GLU A 71 -11.98 11.93 -5.63
C GLU A 71 -10.54 11.48 -5.87
N HIS A 72 -10.06 11.54 -7.11
CA HIS A 72 -8.77 10.95 -7.48
C HIS A 72 -7.85 11.91 -8.22
N ALA A 73 -8.32 12.60 -9.26
CA ALA A 73 -7.42 13.42 -10.07
C ALA A 73 -6.96 14.68 -9.31
N LEU A 74 -7.91 15.51 -8.87
CA LEU A 74 -7.64 16.78 -8.20
C LEU A 74 -6.90 16.62 -6.86
N PRO A 75 -7.26 15.69 -5.96
CA PRO A 75 -6.52 15.53 -4.71
C PRO A 75 -5.04 15.22 -4.94
N ASN A 76 -4.72 14.45 -5.99
CA ASN A 76 -3.35 14.05 -6.29
C ASN A 76 -2.49 15.16 -6.93
N THR A 77 -3.08 16.27 -7.39
CA THR A 77 -2.30 17.43 -7.86
C THR A 77 -1.80 18.33 -6.71
N PHE A 78 -2.37 18.18 -5.51
CA PHE A 78 -1.97 18.96 -4.34
C PHE A 78 -1.17 18.10 -3.38
N LEU A 79 0.06 18.54 -3.04
CA LEU A 79 0.97 17.81 -2.16
C LEU A 79 0.34 17.40 -0.81
N ARG A 80 -0.54 18.23 -0.26
CA ARG A 80 -1.23 17.98 1.02
C ARG A 80 -2.18 16.78 0.96
N TYR A 81 -2.80 16.53 -0.20
CA TYR A 81 -3.85 15.52 -0.38
C TYR A 81 -3.40 14.35 -1.26
N ALA A 82 -2.24 14.46 -1.92
CA ALA A 82 -1.66 13.42 -2.74
C ALA A 82 -1.31 12.16 -1.93
N SER A 83 -1.44 11.00 -2.57
CA SER A 83 -1.15 9.71 -1.96
C SER A 83 -0.40 8.77 -2.89
N GLY A 84 0.21 7.72 -2.33
CA GLY A 84 0.88 6.66 -3.09
C GLY A 84 2.05 7.18 -3.93
N GLN A 85 2.02 6.84 -5.23
CA GLN A 85 3.08 7.16 -6.20
C GLN A 85 3.17 8.66 -6.51
N TRP A 86 2.07 9.40 -6.39
CA TRP A 86 2.06 10.85 -6.64
C TRP A 86 2.97 11.60 -5.66
N LEU A 87 3.05 11.14 -4.41
CA LEU A 87 3.98 11.69 -3.42
C LEU A 87 5.45 11.46 -3.80
N ASP A 88 5.78 10.38 -4.52
CA ASP A 88 7.15 10.15 -5.00
C ASP A 88 7.52 11.14 -6.12
N VAL A 89 6.56 11.49 -6.98
CA VAL A 89 6.74 12.54 -8.01
C VAL A 89 7.02 13.89 -7.36
N PHE A 90 6.27 14.26 -6.33
CA PHE A 90 6.54 15.50 -5.59
C PHE A 90 7.88 15.46 -4.85
N ALA A 91 8.21 14.33 -4.22
CA ALA A 91 9.48 14.16 -3.51
C ALA A 91 10.68 14.31 -4.46
N TRP A 92 10.57 13.76 -5.68
CA TRP A 92 11.56 13.94 -6.74
C TRP A 92 11.76 15.43 -7.10
N GLY A 93 10.68 16.21 -7.20
CA GLY A 93 10.75 17.64 -7.50
C GLY A 93 11.45 18.51 -6.44
N VAL A 94 11.54 18.03 -5.19
CA VAL A 94 12.21 18.74 -4.08
C VAL A 94 13.52 18.06 -3.63
N ASP A 95 14.07 17.15 -4.45
CA ASP A 95 15.26 16.33 -4.15
C ASP A 95 15.19 15.61 -2.79
N VAL A 96 13.99 15.15 -2.43
CA VAL A 96 13.76 14.32 -1.24
C VAL A 96 13.42 12.90 -1.68
N LYS A 97 13.94 11.91 -0.96
CA LYS A 97 13.62 10.49 -1.17
C LYS A 97 12.83 9.96 0.01
N ARG A 98 11.76 9.20 -0.27
CA ARG A 98 11.01 8.52 0.78
C ARG A 98 11.91 7.53 1.52
N LYS A 99 11.83 7.55 2.86
CA LYS A 99 12.55 6.59 3.70
C LYS A 99 12.02 5.18 3.43
N LEU A 100 12.90 4.32 2.92
CA LEU A 100 12.61 2.91 2.71
C LEU A 100 12.51 2.15 4.04
N VAL A 101 11.97 0.93 3.99
CA VAL A 101 11.93 0.02 5.14
C VAL A 101 13.35 -0.18 5.67
N ALA A 102 13.57 0.23 6.91
CA ALA A 102 14.84 0.07 7.60
C ALA A 102 14.67 -0.98 8.70
N THR A 103 15.56 -1.96 8.74
CA THR A 103 15.61 -2.91 9.85
C THR A 103 16.14 -2.23 11.11
N ALA A 104 15.53 -2.53 12.25
CA ALA A 104 16.02 -2.02 13.52
C ALA A 104 17.44 -2.53 13.76
N SER A 105 18.30 -1.66 14.29
CA SER A 105 19.65 -2.02 14.69
C SER A 105 19.83 -1.63 16.15
N GLY A 106 20.35 -2.54 16.96
CA GLY A 106 20.57 -2.35 18.40
C GLY A 106 21.89 -2.95 18.86
N ARG A 107 22.21 -2.77 20.14
CA ARG A 107 23.36 -3.40 20.78
C ARG A 107 22.87 -4.41 21.82
N VAL A 108 23.34 -5.66 21.73
CA VAL A 108 23.05 -6.72 22.69
C VAL A 108 24.37 -7.12 23.36
N VAL A 109 24.39 -7.19 24.69
CA VAL A 109 25.58 -7.62 25.44
C VAL A 109 25.41 -9.10 25.77
N PHE A 110 26.38 -9.91 25.32
CA PHE A 110 26.45 -11.32 25.72
C PHE A 110 27.35 -11.43 26.93
N THR A 111 26.84 -12.02 28.01
CA THR A 111 27.59 -12.32 29.23
C THR A 111 27.81 -13.83 29.36
N ARG A 112 29.01 -14.23 29.79
CA ARG A 112 29.35 -15.64 30.04
C ARG A 112 29.64 -15.88 31.53
N ALA A 113 29.45 -17.13 31.98
CA ALA A 113 29.61 -17.50 33.39
C ALA A 113 31.07 -17.68 33.84
N SER A 114 31.99 -18.05 32.94
CA SER A 114 33.41 -18.26 33.27
C SER A 114 34.33 -17.47 32.32
N ALA A 115 35.47 -17.00 32.86
CA ALA A 115 36.44 -16.21 32.12
C ALA A 115 37.45 -17.05 31.31
N SER A 116 37.36 -18.38 31.38
CA SER A 116 38.26 -19.33 30.71
C SER A 116 37.84 -19.62 29.26
N GLY A 117 38.82 -19.67 28.36
CA GLY A 117 38.63 -19.92 26.92
C GLY A 117 38.16 -18.70 26.13
N ASP A 118 38.24 -18.77 24.80
CA ASP A 118 37.82 -17.69 23.90
C ASP A 118 36.37 -17.90 23.44
N LEU A 119 35.52 -16.89 23.63
CA LEU A 119 34.12 -16.92 23.16
C LEU A 119 34.01 -16.19 21.82
N THR A 120 33.78 -16.94 20.74
CA THR A 120 33.60 -16.37 19.40
C THR A 120 32.14 -16.42 18.98
N ILE A 121 31.53 -15.26 18.78
CA ILE A 121 30.17 -15.13 18.22
C ILE A 121 30.30 -14.88 16.72
N PRO A 122 29.91 -15.84 15.85
CA PRO A 122 29.97 -15.64 14.42
C PRO A 122 28.95 -14.60 13.94
N GLN A 123 29.23 -13.99 12.80
CA GLN A 123 28.24 -13.16 12.11
C GLN A 123 27.04 -14.03 11.72
N GLY A 124 25.82 -13.52 11.90
CA GLY A 124 24.61 -14.24 11.50
C GLY A 124 23.96 -15.15 12.55
N THR A 125 24.52 -15.28 13.76
CA THR A 125 23.85 -15.96 14.89
C THR A 125 22.43 -15.43 15.10
N LEU A 126 21.42 -16.30 15.19
CA LEU A 126 20.06 -15.83 15.42
C LEU A 126 19.84 -15.56 16.91
N VAL A 127 19.36 -14.36 17.24
CA VAL A 127 18.91 -13.98 18.58
C VAL A 127 17.40 -13.73 18.48
N GLU A 128 16.60 -14.57 19.14
CA GLU A 128 15.15 -14.43 19.17
C GLU A 128 14.73 -13.75 20.46
N SER A 129 13.76 -12.83 20.37
CA SER A 129 13.10 -12.26 21.54
C SER A 129 11.71 -12.88 21.66
N PRO A 130 11.27 -13.24 22.89
CA PRO A 130 9.95 -13.82 23.10
C PRO A 130 8.84 -12.83 22.74
N ASP A 131 7.71 -13.38 22.31
CA ASP A 131 6.53 -12.65 21.86
C ASP A 131 5.99 -11.71 22.95
N THR A 132 6.01 -10.41 22.68
CA THR A 132 5.22 -9.43 23.45
C THR A 132 3.99 -8.95 22.69
N ALA A 133 3.86 -9.28 21.40
CA ALA A 133 2.64 -9.21 20.61
C ALA A 133 2.81 -10.01 19.30
N ALA A 134 2.35 -11.27 19.29
CA ALA A 134 2.11 -12.11 18.12
C ALA A 134 3.06 -11.93 16.91
N SER A 135 4.36 -12.19 17.06
CA SER A 135 5.31 -12.60 16.00
C SER A 135 6.74 -12.62 16.56
N SER A 136 7.38 -13.80 16.55
CA SER A 136 8.77 -13.94 16.97
C SER A 136 9.69 -13.15 16.03
N THR A 137 10.22 -12.02 16.50
CA THR A 137 11.10 -11.16 15.71
C THR A 137 12.56 -11.51 16.02
N GLY A 138 13.23 -12.18 15.07
CA GLY A 138 14.65 -12.53 15.19
C GLY A 138 15.60 -11.40 14.79
N CYS A 139 16.77 -11.33 15.44
CA CYS A 139 17.89 -10.43 15.13
C CYS A 139 19.16 -11.21 14.80
N ARG A 140 20.07 -10.65 14.00
CA ARG A 140 21.37 -11.25 13.66
C ARG A 140 22.53 -10.28 13.98
N PRO A 141 23.68 -10.74 14.52
CA PRO A 141 24.90 -9.96 14.63
C PRO A 141 25.39 -9.49 13.28
N CYS A 142 25.78 -8.22 13.21
CA CYS A 142 26.26 -7.58 11.98
C CYS A 142 27.71 -7.96 11.65
N ALA A 143 28.50 -8.43 12.62
CA ALA A 143 29.90 -8.80 12.45
C ALA A 143 30.29 -9.92 13.41
N ARG A 144 31.30 -10.70 13.04
CA ARG A 144 31.97 -11.66 13.93
C ARG A 144 32.69 -10.90 15.04
N ARG A 145 32.65 -11.41 16.28
CA ARG A 145 33.45 -10.89 17.39
C ARG A 145 33.96 -12.01 18.27
N SER A 146 35.25 -11.96 18.60
CA SER A 146 35.89 -12.76 19.64
C SER A 146 35.93 -11.99 20.95
N THR A 147 35.65 -12.68 22.05
CA THR A 147 35.82 -12.19 23.41
C THR A 147 37.06 -12.89 23.98
N PRO A 148 38.16 -12.17 24.23
CA PRO A 148 39.37 -12.79 24.76
C PRO A 148 39.15 -13.29 26.19
N THR A 149 39.90 -14.32 26.56
CA THR A 149 40.03 -14.83 27.93
C THR A 149 40.21 -13.68 28.95
N GLY A 150 39.48 -13.72 30.07
CA GLY A 150 39.46 -12.65 31.09
C GLY A 150 38.27 -11.68 31.01
N ASN A 151 37.61 -11.54 29.86
CA ASN A 151 36.43 -10.69 29.72
C ASN A 151 35.12 -11.49 29.84
N LEU A 152 34.17 -10.97 30.64
CA LEU A 152 32.87 -11.59 30.90
C LEU A 152 31.74 -11.09 30.00
N ALA A 153 31.91 -9.95 29.34
CA ALA A 153 30.87 -9.31 28.54
C ALA A 153 31.39 -8.84 27.17
N SER A 154 30.57 -9.04 26.14
CA SER A 154 30.86 -8.62 24.77
C SER A 154 29.66 -7.93 24.13
N PRO A 155 29.71 -6.60 23.92
CA PRO A 155 28.67 -5.90 23.18
C PRO A 155 28.71 -6.23 21.69
N GLN A 156 27.58 -6.67 21.13
CA GLN A 156 27.39 -6.93 19.70
C GLN A 156 26.37 -5.98 19.12
N ARG A 157 26.64 -5.49 17.90
CA ARG A 157 25.63 -4.79 17.10
C ARG A 157 24.76 -5.83 16.39
N CYS A 158 23.48 -5.87 16.70
CA CYS A 158 22.50 -6.77 16.12
C CYS A 158 21.54 -5.99 15.22
N ARG A 159 21.10 -6.59 14.13
CA ARG A 159 20.12 -6.02 13.19
C ARG A 159 18.94 -6.98 13.08
N GLN A 160 17.73 -6.46 13.17
CA GLN A 160 16.50 -7.25 12.99
C GLN A 160 16.50 -7.89 11.61
N ARG A 161 15.96 -9.12 11.55
CA ARG A 161 15.61 -9.76 10.28
C ARG A 161 14.58 -8.87 9.59
N SER A 162 14.85 -8.45 8.36
CA SER A 162 13.79 -7.83 7.55
C SER A 162 12.62 -8.82 7.46
N PRO A 163 11.37 -8.36 7.61
CA PRO A 163 10.26 -9.14 7.08
C PRO A 163 10.57 -9.33 5.59
N GLU A 164 10.70 -10.58 5.17
CA GLU A 164 10.84 -10.94 3.76
C GLU A 164 9.64 -10.30 3.06
N GLN A 165 9.86 -9.29 2.20
CA GLN A 165 8.79 -8.84 1.32
C GLN A 165 8.38 -10.07 0.52
N PRO A 166 7.09 -10.42 0.43
CA PRO A 166 6.66 -11.55 -0.39
C PRO A 166 7.05 -11.22 -1.84
N THR A 167 8.17 -11.77 -2.29
CA THR A 167 8.51 -11.81 -3.70
C THR A 167 7.52 -12.78 -4.32
N THR A 168 6.52 -12.25 -5.00
CA THR A 168 5.73 -12.99 -5.98
C THR A 168 6.67 -13.44 -7.10
N SER A 169 7.39 -14.53 -6.89
CA SER A 169 8.08 -15.25 -7.97
C SER A 169 8.56 -16.62 -7.47
N GLY A 170 8.13 -17.66 -8.19
CA GLY A 170 8.84 -18.93 -8.21
C GLY A 170 8.47 -19.94 -7.13
N ARG A 171 7.36 -20.65 -7.34
CA ARG A 171 7.16 -22.01 -6.79
C ARG A 171 8.25 -22.91 -7.37
N VAL A 172 9.39 -23.03 -6.69
CA VAL A 172 10.38 -24.09 -6.97
C VAL A 172 9.97 -25.31 -6.15
N SER A 173 9.17 -26.19 -6.75
CA SER A 173 9.01 -27.57 -6.27
C SER A 173 10.33 -28.30 -6.47
N GLY A 174 11.22 -28.23 -5.49
CA GLY A 174 12.36 -29.13 -5.36
C GLY A 174 11.93 -30.40 -4.61
N LEU A 175 11.41 -31.38 -5.35
CA LEU A 175 11.22 -32.76 -4.87
C LEU A 175 12.61 -33.36 -4.60
N LEU A 176 13.04 -33.41 -3.33
CA LEU A 176 14.10 -34.32 -2.92
C LEU A 176 13.51 -35.73 -2.82
N HIS A 177 13.81 -36.53 -3.84
CA HIS A 177 13.57 -37.96 -3.87
C HIS A 177 14.59 -38.64 -2.93
N SER A 178 14.12 -39.44 -1.98
CA SER A 178 14.94 -40.41 -1.27
C SER A 178 14.16 -41.73 -1.21
N PRO A 179 14.76 -42.89 -1.55
CA PRO A 179 14.01 -44.12 -1.80
C PRO A 179 13.79 -44.96 -0.54
N GLY A 180 12.63 -45.60 -0.47
CA GLY A 180 12.45 -46.92 0.15
C GLY A 180 11.76 -46.99 1.52
N ARG A 181 10.45 -47.27 1.54
CA ARG A 181 9.86 -48.56 1.96
C ARG A 181 8.33 -48.44 2.10
N ASP A 182 7.65 -49.17 1.22
CA ASP A 182 6.42 -49.97 1.44
C ASP A 182 5.27 -49.39 2.28
N GLY A 183 4.15 -49.11 1.61
CA GLY A 183 2.84 -48.91 2.25
C GLY A 183 1.83 -48.15 1.36
N LEU A 184 1.03 -48.89 0.58
CA LEU A 184 -0.06 -48.44 -0.29
C LEU A 184 -1.25 -47.78 0.48
N PRO A 185 -2.25 -47.15 -0.19
CA PRO A 185 -2.68 -45.78 0.07
C PRO A 185 -3.98 -45.67 0.88
N ALA A 186 -4.18 -44.51 1.52
CA ALA A 186 -5.50 -44.07 1.98
C ALA A 186 -5.70 -42.59 1.68
N ALA A 187 -6.41 -42.32 0.58
CA ALA A 187 -6.98 -41.03 0.28
C ALA A 187 -8.09 -40.69 1.28
N ARG A 188 -7.95 -39.62 2.08
CA ARG A 188 -9.10 -38.93 2.71
C ARG A 188 -8.91 -37.41 2.80
N ARG A 189 -9.51 -36.77 1.80
CA ARG A 189 -10.31 -35.54 1.77
C ARG A 189 -10.50 -34.76 3.10
N TRP A 190 -10.22 -33.45 3.00
CA TRP A 190 -10.46 -32.29 3.88
C TRP A 190 -11.65 -32.29 4.84
N ARG A 191 -11.45 -31.69 6.04
CA ARG A 191 -12.39 -30.74 6.66
C ARG A 191 -11.69 -29.84 7.70
N GLN A 192 -11.87 -28.53 7.58
CA GLN A 192 -11.50 -27.51 8.57
C GLN A 192 -12.46 -27.54 9.77
N VAL A 193 -11.95 -27.23 10.95
CA VAL A 193 -12.68 -26.57 12.05
C VAL A 193 -11.96 -25.25 12.30
#